data_AF-A0A212PGM9-F1
#
_entry.id   AF-A0A212PGM9-F1
#
_cell.length_a   1.000
_cell.length_b   1.000
_cell.length_c   1.000
_cell.angle_alpha   90.00
_cell.angle_beta   90.00
_cell.angle_gamma   90.00
#
_symmetry.space_group_name_H-M   'P 1'
#
loop_
_entity.id
_entity.type
_entity.pdbx_description
1 polymer ?
#
loop_
_entity_poly.entity_id
_entity_poly.type
_entity_poly.pdbx_seq_one_letter_code
_entity_poly.pdbx_strand_id
1 'polypeptide(L)'
;MLKIFPGLLACLMLLVSSAALAATLQLPVTGQTVCYEQGACPDLFCPVPCGDTHAGQDGAVQAGVQAPATRFTDNGDGTLTDNQTDLVWLQDLNCLTGASWQQALDRGKTLADAECGLGDGSRAGQWRLPNRRELLSLTNFERGDGGTWLVRSLPAGADPLDHWYWTSDSYIQDAAAKWIYHPAGALWPSSDDTQPDRVLHALYVRDPLRVNVTVTAAVGAGSGTVTPETTIAIRQGETASFNLAPATGYLIMETVGGTCPAGSFQGATYTTGPVTADCSLLFSFEQAPNMVTFIAGEGGSISGAMEQRVAPGGNTTPVAAVPNPGFRFVQWTEPSGFTSTSNPLVVTEIASNRTITASFAADTYGMGDVVRVFRHAMGRLQLTDSEKARYDLAPLGPDGVSRPDGSVGFPDVVILLRRLVGL
;
A
#
# COMPACT_ATOMS: atom_id res chain seq x y z
N MET A 1 -38.03 12.83 26.36
CA MET A 1 -39.03 12.02 25.64
C MET A 1 -38.70 12.13 24.15
N LEU A 2 -37.77 11.40 23.56
CA LEU A 2 -37.69 9.94 23.35
C LEU A 2 -39.03 9.32 22.93
N LYS A 3 -39.24 9.19 21.61
CA LYS A 3 -40.01 8.11 20.99
C LYS A 3 -39.31 7.69 19.69
N ILE A 4 -38.55 6.61 19.84
CA ILE A 4 -38.06 5.69 18.81
C ILE A 4 -39.25 4.87 18.32
N PHE A 5 -39.33 4.54 17.02
CA PHE A 5 -39.79 3.24 16.48
C PHE A 5 -39.70 3.21 14.93
N PRO A 6 -39.70 2.03 14.28
CA PRO A 6 -38.49 1.44 13.68
C PRO A 6 -38.68 1.13 12.18
N GLY A 7 -37.60 0.73 11.51
CA GLY A 7 -37.72 -0.08 10.29
C GLY A 7 -36.75 0.31 9.19
N LEU A 8 -35.53 -0.22 9.25
CA LEU A 8 -34.94 -0.87 8.09
C LEU A 8 -33.88 -1.85 8.59
N LEU A 9 -34.30 -3.11 8.64
CA LEU A 9 -33.49 -4.28 8.86
C LEU A 9 -32.76 -4.62 7.55
N ALA A 10 -31.54 -5.13 7.68
CA ALA A 10 -30.77 -5.87 6.68
C ALA A 10 -30.03 -5.06 5.60
N CYS A 11 -28.82 -4.61 5.93
CA CYS A 11 -27.65 -4.89 5.08
C CYS A 11 -26.36 -4.74 5.92
N LEU A 12 -26.22 -5.58 6.96
CA LEU A 12 -24.91 -5.82 7.57
C LEU A 12 -24.13 -6.66 6.55
N MET A 13 -23.50 -6.00 5.58
CA MET A 13 -22.53 -6.67 4.72
C MET A 13 -21.47 -7.26 5.63
N LEU A 14 -21.43 -8.59 5.65
CA LEU A 14 -20.36 -9.39 6.19
C LEU A 14 -19.04 -8.86 5.61
N LEU A 15 -18.35 -8.02 6.39
CA LEU A 15 -16.91 -7.95 6.36
C LEU A 15 -16.42 -9.32 6.84
N VAL A 16 -16.43 -10.31 5.94
CA VAL A 16 -15.51 -11.43 6.06
C VAL A 16 -14.16 -10.79 5.77
N SER A 17 -13.53 -10.26 6.82
CA SER A 17 -12.09 -10.08 6.82
C SER A 17 -11.55 -11.46 6.50
N SER A 18 -11.15 -11.67 5.25
CA SER A 18 -10.25 -12.75 4.88
C SER A 18 -8.95 -12.44 5.59
N ALA A 19 -8.90 -12.80 6.88
CA ALA A 19 -7.66 -13.03 7.58
C ALA A 19 -6.92 -14.02 6.68
N ALA A 20 -5.86 -13.52 6.03
CA ALA A 20 -4.85 -14.40 5.50
C ALA A 20 -4.51 -15.35 6.65
N LEU A 21 -4.85 -16.63 6.50
CA LEU A 21 -4.30 -17.68 7.33
C LEU A 21 -2.81 -17.70 7.01
N ALA A 22 -2.05 -16.81 7.66
CA ALA A 22 -0.68 -17.15 8.00
C ALA A 22 -0.83 -18.44 8.80
N ALA A 23 -0.45 -19.58 8.21
CA ALA A 23 -0.41 -20.83 8.95
C ALA A 23 0.47 -20.57 10.17
N THR A 24 -0.16 -20.41 11.33
CA THR A 24 0.57 -20.33 12.58
C THR A 24 1.15 -21.72 12.75
N LEU A 25 2.46 -21.86 12.56
CA LEU A 25 3.15 -23.12 12.83
C LEU A 25 2.84 -23.51 14.29
N GLN A 26 1.95 -24.49 14.47
CA GLN A 26 1.56 -24.98 15.77
C GLN A 26 2.72 -25.83 16.30
N LEU A 27 3.49 -25.27 17.23
CA LEU A 27 4.57 -26.04 17.84
C LEU A 27 3.96 -27.18 18.69
N PRO A 28 4.46 -28.41 18.54
CA PRO A 28 4.05 -29.51 19.41
C PRO A 28 4.26 -29.15 20.87
N VAL A 29 3.37 -29.62 21.75
CA VAL A 29 3.81 -29.88 23.12
C VAL A 29 5.01 -30.83 23.06
N THR A 30 6.03 -30.56 23.85
CA THR A 30 7.22 -31.43 23.93
C THR A 30 6.88 -32.83 24.43
N GLY A 31 5.72 -32.96 25.08
CA GLY A 31 5.26 -34.14 25.78
C GLY A 31 5.81 -34.26 27.21
N GLN A 32 6.67 -33.35 27.66
CA GLN A 32 7.15 -33.38 29.04
C GLN A 32 5.97 -33.24 30.03
N THR A 33 5.87 -34.17 30.99
CA THR A 33 4.85 -34.15 32.06
C THR A 33 5.46 -34.09 33.47
N VAL A 34 6.79 -34.13 33.57
CA VAL A 34 7.54 -34.19 34.83
C VAL A 34 8.46 -32.97 34.92
N CYS A 35 8.53 -32.37 36.11
CA CYS A 35 9.41 -31.25 36.40
C CYS A 35 10.69 -31.77 37.07
N TYR A 36 11.77 -30.99 37.01
CA TYR A 36 13.07 -31.41 37.52
C TYR A 36 13.66 -30.36 38.44
N GLU A 37 14.28 -30.80 39.53
CA GLU A 37 15.07 -29.95 40.42
C GLU A 37 16.47 -30.53 40.62
N GLN A 38 17.44 -29.68 40.95
CA GLN A 38 18.79 -30.14 41.22
C GLN A 38 18.83 -30.94 42.52
N GLY A 39 19.36 -32.17 42.48
CA GLY A 39 19.41 -33.04 43.65
C GLY A 39 20.37 -34.22 43.52
N ALA A 40 20.40 -35.09 44.55
CA ALA A 40 21.33 -36.22 44.66
C ALA A 40 20.80 -37.52 44.01
N CYS A 41 20.09 -37.41 42.90
CA CYS A 41 19.70 -38.53 42.04
C CYS A 41 20.79 -38.83 41.00
N PRO A 42 20.74 -39.99 40.33
CA PRO A 42 21.81 -40.44 39.42
C PRO A 42 22.17 -39.44 38.31
N ASP A 43 21.20 -38.68 37.81
CA ASP A 43 21.38 -37.77 36.67
C ASP A 43 21.45 -36.28 37.08
N LEU A 44 21.75 -35.98 38.36
CA LEU A 44 21.86 -34.62 38.92
C LEU A 44 20.56 -33.77 38.94
N PHE A 45 19.57 -34.13 38.12
CA PHE A 45 18.24 -33.52 38.04
C PHE A 45 17.16 -34.55 38.37
N CYS A 46 16.47 -34.31 39.48
CA CYS A 46 15.56 -35.28 40.06
C CYS A 46 14.14 -35.02 39.59
N PRO A 47 13.42 -36.05 39.11
CA PRO A 47 12.02 -35.89 38.72
C PRO A 47 11.19 -35.56 39.95
N VAL A 48 10.42 -34.48 39.87
CA VAL A 48 9.52 -33.99 40.92
C VAL A 48 8.14 -33.66 40.33
N PRO A 49 7.08 -33.71 41.14
CA PRO A 49 5.77 -33.25 40.72
C PRO A 49 5.82 -31.78 40.28
N CYS A 50 5.19 -31.48 39.14
CA CYS A 50 4.98 -30.11 38.70
C CYS A 50 3.97 -29.44 39.63
N GLY A 51 4.44 -28.48 40.42
CA GLY A 51 3.63 -27.67 41.34
C GLY A 51 4.04 -26.20 41.25
N ASP A 52 3.50 -25.36 42.14
CA ASP A 52 3.66 -23.90 42.09
C ASP A 52 5.14 -23.44 42.06
N THR A 53 6.04 -24.19 42.69
CA THR A 53 7.48 -23.89 42.71
C THR A 53 8.21 -24.20 41.40
N HIS A 54 7.56 -24.93 40.48
CA HIS A 54 8.09 -25.36 39.19
C HIS A 54 7.17 -24.99 38.01
N ALA A 55 6.23 -24.05 38.23
CA ALA A 55 5.20 -23.68 37.26
C ALA A 55 5.72 -23.10 35.93
N GLY A 56 7.00 -22.68 35.87
CA GLY A 56 7.66 -22.19 34.65
C GLY A 56 8.38 -23.26 33.84
N GLN A 57 8.44 -24.51 34.32
CA GLN A 57 9.05 -25.60 33.58
C GLN A 57 8.08 -26.18 32.56
N ASP A 58 8.62 -26.73 31.48
CA ASP A 58 7.83 -27.25 30.37
C ASP A 58 6.90 -28.40 30.79
N GLY A 59 7.30 -29.22 31.77
CA GLY A 59 6.41 -30.23 32.38
C GLY A 59 5.15 -29.66 33.06
N ALA A 60 5.20 -28.41 33.54
CA ALA A 60 4.07 -27.71 34.16
C ALA A 60 3.28 -26.85 33.16
N VAL A 61 4.00 -26.21 32.23
CA VAL A 61 3.42 -25.28 31.24
C VAL A 61 2.74 -26.05 30.10
N GLN A 62 3.34 -27.16 29.66
CA GLN A 62 2.90 -27.96 28.52
C GLN A 62 2.60 -27.09 27.29
N ALA A 63 3.51 -26.17 26.98
CA ALA A 63 3.32 -25.20 25.91
C ALA A 63 3.28 -25.89 24.55
N GLY A 64 2.28 -25.57 23.73
CA GLY A 64 2.13 -26.09 22.37
C GLY A 64 0.80 -26.78 22.15
N VAL A 65 0.70 -27.51 21.05
CA VAL A 65 -0.50 -28.26 20.67
C VAL A 65 -0.23 -29.75 20.81
N GLN A 66 -1.18 -30.46 21.44
CA GLN A 66 -1.10 -31.91 21.60
C GLN A 66 -0.97 -32.59 20.21
N ALA A 67 -0.04 -33.53 20.09
CA ALA A 67 0.14 -34.27 18.85
C ALA A 67 -1.15 -35.04 18.48
N PRO A 68 -1.53 -35.04 17.19
CA PRO A 68 -2.70 -35.79 16.72
C PRO A 68 -2.48 -37.30 16.90
N ALA A 69 -3.57 -38.06 17.00
CA ALA A 69 -3.52 -39.53 17.15
C ALA A 69 -2.78 -40.21 15.99
N THR A 70 -2.87 -39.63 14.79
CA THR A 70 -2.09 -40.01 13.61
C THR A 70 -1.18 -38.83 13.27
N ARG A 71 0.12 -38.95 13.56
CA ARG A 71 1.10 -37.89 13.28
C ARG A 71 1.39 -37.76 11.79
N PHE A 72 1.68 -38.88 11.11
CA PHE A 72 2.03 -38.89 9.69
C PHE A 72 0.98 -39.64 8.87
N THR A 73 0.56 -39.03 7.77
CA THR A 73 -0.32 -39.63 6.76
C THR A 73 0.51 -39.95 5.52
N ASP A 74 0.53 -41.20 5.09
CA ASP A 74 1.11 -41.59 3.79
C ASP A 74 0.17 -41.14 2.65
N ASN A 75 0.68 -40.35 1.72
CA ASN A 75 -0.08 -39.85 0.58
C ASN A 75 -0.09 -40.82 -0.61
N GLY A 76 0.70 -41.91 -0.56
CA GLY A 76 0.79 -42.92 -1.62
C GLY A 76 1.57 -42.48 -2.85
N ASP A 77 2.26 -41.34 -2.78
CA ASP A 77 3.02 -40.70 -3.85
C ASP A 77 4.50 -40.46 -3.48
N GLY A 78 5.00 -41.17 -2.47
CA GLY A 78 6.34 -40.98 -1.93
C GLY A 78 6.47 -39.80 -0.95
N THR A 79 5.35 -39.21 -0.53
CA THR A 79 5.33 -38.12 0.46
C THR A 79 4.51 -38.47 1.70
N LEU A 80 4.92 -37.89 2.84
CA LEU A 80 4.26 -38.03 4.14
C LEU A 80 3.74 -36.67 4.61
N THR A 81 2.43 -36.53 4.83
CA THR A 81 1.85 -35.34 5.45
C THR A 81 1.98 -35.43 6.98
N ASP A 82 2.65 -34.45 7.59
CA ASP A 82 2.67 -34.26 9.04
C ASP A 82 1.41 -33.49 9.48
N ASN A 83 0.45 -34.20 10.06
CA ASN A 83 -0.84 -33.65 10.49
C ASN A 83 -0.72 -32.68 11.68
N GLN A 84 0.47 -32.50 12.27
CA GLN A 84 0.71 -31.54 13.34
C GLN A 84 1.25 -30.21 12.82
N THR A 85 2.08 -30.25 11.77
CA THR A 85 2.77 -29.06 11.24
C THR A 85 2.26 -28.64 9.85
N ASP A 86 1.41 -29.47 9.24
CA ASP A 86 0.98 -29.39 7.83
C ASP A 86 2.14 -29.45 6.82
N LEU A 87 3.34 -29.82 7.28
CA LEU A 87 4.49 -30.02 6.42
C LEU A 87 4.37 -31.35 5.68
N VAL A 88 4.78 -31.35 4.41
CA VAL A 88 4.86 -32.58 3.61
C VAL A 88 6.32 -32.98 3.51
N TRP A 89 6.65 -34.17 4.01
CA TRP A 89 8.00 -34.72 4.06
C TRP A 89 8.22 -35.73 2.95
N LEU A 90 9.46 -35.84 2.48
CA LEU A 90 9.86 -36.94 1.60
C LEU A 90 9.83 -38.25 2.40
N GLN A 91 9.18 -39.29 1.87
CA GLN A 91 9.07 -40.59 2.54
C GLN A 91 10.40 -41.37 2.50
N ASP A 92 11.18 -41.23 1.42
CA ASP A 92 12.51 -41.82 1.29
C ASP A 92 13.55 -40.98 2.06
N LEU A 93 13.83 -41.39 3.30
CA LEU A 93 14.76 -40.72 4.22
C LEU A 93 16.24 -40.99 3.87
N ASN A 94 16.49 -41.89 2.91
CA ASN A 94 17.80 -42.26 2.40
C ASN A 94 18.02 -41.79 0.95
N CYS A 95 17.12 -40.94 0.43
CA CYS A 95 17.24 -40.29 -0.88
C CYS A 95 18.62 -39.64 -1.11
N LEU A 96 19.27 -39.19 -0.03
CA LEU A 96 20.66 -38.75 -0.07
C LEU A 96 21.41 -39.16 1.21
N THR A 97 22.38 -40.06 1.05
CA THR A 97 23.25 -40.57 2.12
C THR A 97 24.71 -40.21 1.86
N GLY A 98 25.45 -39.81 2.89
CA GLY A 98 26.90 -39.55 2.80
C GLY A 98 27.26 -38.31 1.99
N ALA A 99 26.34 -37.34 1.91
CA ALA A 99 26.54 -36.11 1.16
C ALA A 99 27.08 -34.98 2.06
N SER A 100 27.87 -34.10 1.46
CA SER A 100 28.26 -32.84 2.10
C SER A 100 27.05 -31.92 2.30
N TRP A 101 27.19 -30.94 3.19
CA TRP A 101 26.09 -30.00 3.45
C TRP A 101 25.64 -29.25 2.18
N GLN A 102 26.60 -28.85 1.33
CA GLN A 102 26.30 -28.16 0.07
C GLN A 102 25.56 -29.08 -0.92
N GLN A 103 25.97 -30.35 -1.01
CA GLN A 103 25.29 -31.34 -1.84
C GLN A 103 23.85 -31.58 -1.34
N ALA A 104 23.63 -31.62 -0.03
CA ALA A 104 22.29 -31.75 0.54
C ALA A 104 21.37 -30.56 0.20
N LEU A 105 21.90 -29.33 0.25
CA LEU A 105 21.17 -28.12 -0.15
C LEU A 105 20.83 -28.11 -1.65
N ASP A 106 21.79 -28.43 -2.51
CA ASP A 106 21.60 -28.42 -3.95
C ASP A 106 20.69 -29.56 -4.42
N ARG A 107 20.74 -30.71 -3.73
CA ARG A 107 19.80 -31.80 -3.95
C ARG A 107 18.37 -31.38 -3.65
N GLY A 108 18.12 -30.67 -2.54
CA GLY A 108 16.77 -30.16 -2.25
C GLY A 108 16.23 -29.29 -3.37
N LYS A 109 17.05 -28.41 -3.96
CA LYS A 109 16.66 -27.54 -5.07
C LYS A 109 16.38 -28.29 -6.38
N THR A 110 16.91 -29.49 -6.55
CA THR A 110 16.82 -30.26 -7.81
C THR A 110 15.88 -31.44 -7.72
N LEU A 111 15.57 -31.93 -6.52
CA LEU A 111 14.62 -33.02 -6.28
C LEU A 111 13.25 -32.70 -6.88
N ALA A 112 12.69 -33.68 -7.58
CA ALA A 112 11.46 -33.59 -8.34
C ALA A 112 10.77 -34.97 -8.41
N ASP A 113 9.59 -35.00 -9.04
CA ASP A 113 8.84 -36.20 -9.37
C ASP A 113 9.70 -37.27 -10.06
N ALA A 114 9.37 -38.54 -9.84
CA ALA A 114 10.08 -39.74 -10.30
C ALA A 114 11.48 -39.97 -9.68
N GLU A 115 11.90 -39.15 -8.72
CA GLU A 115 13.14 -39.34 -7.96
C GLU A 115 12.83 -39.73 -6.51
N CYS A 116 13.67 -40.58 -5.89
CA CYS A 116 13.52 -40.97 -4.48
C CYS A 116 12.11 -41.49 -4.11
N GLY A 117 11.48 -42.24 -5.02
CA GLY A 117 10.14 -42.78 -4.84
C GLY A 117 8.99 -41.79 -5.03
N LEU A 118 9.27 -40.54 -5.41
CA LEU A 118 8.25 -39.52 -5.64
C LEU A 118 7.40 -39.81 -6.88
N GLY A 119 6.09 -39.68 -6.71
CA GLY A 119 5.05 -39.65 -7.74
C GLY A 119 4.07 -38.50 -7.52
N ASP A 120 4.53 -37.42 -6.89
CA ASP A 120 3.74 -36.32 -6.35
C ASP A 120 3.58 -35.13 -7.32
N GLY A 121 4.08 -35.29 -8.56
CA GLY A 121 4.09 -34.28 -9.60
C GLY A 121 5.00 -33.08 -9.31
N SER A 122 5.90 -33.19 -8.33
CA SER A 122 6.80 -32.10 -7.98
C SER A 122 7.82 -31.79 -9.08
N ARG A 123 8.30 -30.54 -9.08
CA ARG A 123 9.36 -30.04 -9.98
C ARG A 123 10.54 -29.55 -9.17
N ALA A 124 11.72 -29.51 -9.80
CA ALA A 124 12.91 -28.92 -9.21
C ALA A 124 12.60 -27.52 -8.64
N GLY A 125 12.97 -27.33 -7.37
CA GLY A 125 12.74 -26.11 -6.60
C GLY A 125 11.56 -26.18 -5.64
N GLN A 126 10.73 -27.21 -5.71
CA GLN A 126 9.58 -27.43 -4.80
C GLN A 126 9.94 -28.24 -3.55
N TRP A 127 11.19 -28.65 -3.41
CA TRP A 127 11.72 -29.32 -2.24
C TRP A 127 12.87 -28.50 -1.64
N ARG A 128 13.14 -28.70 -0.35
CA ARG A 128 14.32 -28.12 0.30
C ARG A 128 14.77 -28.93 1.50
N LEU A 129 16.00 -28.66 1.91
CA LEU A 129 16.50 -29.10 3.20
C LEU A 129 15.72 -28.37 4.31
N PRO A 130 15.21 -29.08 5.33
CA PRO A 130 14.50 -28.48 6.47
C PRO A 130 15.47 -27.74 7.39
N ASN A 131 14.96 -26.70 8.07
CA ASN A 131 15.72 -26.00 9.10
C ASN A 131 15.71 -26.76 10.44
N ARG A 132 16.52 -26.32 11.41
CA ARG A 132 16.66 -26.99 12.71
C ARG A 132 15.35 -27.07 13.49
N ARG A 133 14.44 -26.11 13.32
CA ARG A 133 13.16 -26.08 14.03
C ARG A 133 12.19 -27.09 13.44
N GLU A 134 12.14 -27.19 12.12
CA GLU A 134 11.33 -28.18 11.41
C GLU A 134 11.76 -29.60 11.77
N LEU A 135 13.07 -29.88 11.76
CA LEU A 135 13.58 -31.19 12.16
C LEU A 135 13.36 -31.47 13.66
N LEU A 136 13.61 -30.49 14.54
CA LEU A 136 13.31 -30.64 15.96
C LEU A 136 11.83 -30.95 16.23
N SER A 137 10.91 -30.46 15.40
CA SER A 137 9.47 -30.71 15.54
C SER A 137 9.07 -32.19 15.37
N LEU A 138 9.98 -33.02 14.83
CA LEU A 138 9.82 -34.46 14.73
C LEU A 138 10.17 -35.19 16.03
N THR A 139 10.70 -34.50 17.05
CA THR A 139 11.12 -35.14 18.31
C THR A 139 10.00 -35.10 19.35
N ASN A 140 9.78 -36.20 20.07
CA ASN A 140 8.95 -36.24 21.27
C ASN A 140 9.84 -36.42 22.52
N PHE A 141 9.89 -35.40 23.37
CA PHE A 141 10.76 -35.36 24.56
C PHE A 141 10.13 -36.04 25.79
N GLU A 142 8.87 -36.44 25.76
CA GLU A 142 8.27 -37.33 26.79
C GLU A 142 8.92 -38.71 26.83
N ARG A 143 9.48 -39.13 25.69
CA ARG A 143 10.02 -40.46 25.48
C ARG A 143 11.52 -40.41 25.69
N GLY A 144 12.02 -41.23 26.63
CA GLY A 144 13.46 -41.40 26.84
C GLY A 144 14.21 -41.92 25.59
N ASP A 145 13.48 -42.49 24.63
CA ASP A 145 13.97 -42.84 23.31
C ASP A 145 13.06 -42.21 22.24
N GLY A 146 13.28 -40.92 21.97
CA GLY A 146 12.52 -40.15 20.98
C GLY A 146 12.65 -40.69 19.56
N GLY A 147 13.80 -41.28 19.22
CA GLY A 147 14.02 -41.93 17.92
C GLY A 147 13.07 -43.11 17.73
N THR A 148 12.99 -44.02 18.71
CA THR A 148 12.05 -45.15 18.66
C THR A 148 10.59 -44.70 18.58
N TRP A 149 10.20 -43.60 19.23
CA TRP A 149 8.84 -43.05 19.10
C TRP A 149 8.55 -42.61 17.66
N LEU A 150 9.49 -41.89 17.05
CA LEU A 150 9.35 -41.39 15.70
C LEU A 150 9.25 -42.54 14.70
N VAL A 151 10.13 -43.54 14.82
CA VAL A 151 10.11 -44.76 13.99
C VAL A 151 8.77 -45.49 14.07
N ARG A 152 8.18 -45.61 15.27
CA ARG A 152 6.85 -46.25 15.45
C ARG A 152 5.69 -45.43 14.88
N SER A 153 5.90 -44.13 14.68
CA SER A 153 4.87 -43.21 14.18
C SER A 153 4.89 -43.11 12.65
N LEU A 154 5.95 -43.57 11.99
CA LEU A 154 6.07 -43.60 10.53
C LEU A 154 5.30 -44.80 9.94
N PRO A 155 4.82 -44.69 8.69
CA PRO A 155 4.20 -45.81 7.99
C PRO A 155 5.14 -47.01 7.83
N ALA A 156 4.58 -48.22 7.76
CA ALA A 156 5.36 -49.44 7.58
C ALA A 156 6.15 -49.40 6.27
N GLY A 157 7.46 -49.64 6.34
CA GLY A 157 8.36 -49.60 5.19
C GLY A 157 9.08 -48.26 4.99
N ALA A 158 8.75 -47.22 5.76
CA ALA A 158 9.62 -46.05 5.88
C ALA A 158 10.90 -46.43 6.64
N ASP A 159 12.06 -45.98 6.15
CA ASP A 159 13.32 -46.21 6.84
C ASP A 159 13.34 -45.48 8.20
N PRO A 160 13.86 -46.10 9.28
CA PRO A 160 13.92 -45.43 10.56
C PRO A 160 14.89 -44.24 10.52
N LEU A 161 14.46 -43.11 11.07
CA LEU A 161 15.36 -41.99 11.35
C LEU A 161 16.24 -42.36 12.55
N ASP A 162 17.38 -43.03 12.34
CA ASP A 162 18.38 -43.35 13.38
C ASP A 162 19.79 -42.87 12.98
N HIS A 163 19.81 -41.77 12.22
CA HIS A 163 21.03 -41.17 11.70
C HIS A 163 21.11 -39.69 12.05
N TRP A 164 22.25 -39.10 11.77
CA TRP A 164 22.44 -37.66 11.85
C TRP A 164 22.04 -37.02 10.53
N TYR A 165 21.19 -36.01 10.59
CA TYR A 165 20.63 -35.32 9.43
C TYR A 165 21.16 -33.89 9.33
N TRP A 166 21.49 -33.47 8.11
CA TRP A 166 21.78 -32.07 7.85
C TRP A 166 20.53 -31.21 8.02
N THR A 167 20.70 -30.05 8.67
CA THR A 167 19.70 -28.98 8.66
C THR A 167 20.14 -27.90 7.64
N SER A 168 19.23 -27.04 7.21
CA SER A 168 19.57 -25.87 6.37
C SER A 168 20.30 -24.74 7.11
N ASP A 169 20.50 -24.87 8.43
CA ASP A 169 20.98 -23.76 9.27
C ASP A 169 22.51 -23.78 9.43
N SER A 170 23.13 -22.63 9.22
CA SER A 170 24.53 -22.40 9.57
C SER A 170 24.74 -22.25 11.08
N TYR A 171 25.97 -22.50 11.53
CA TYR A 171 26.35 -22.26 12.93
C TYR A 171 27.02 -20.89 13.06
N ILE A 172 26.45 -20.02 13.90
CA ILE A 172 26.89 -18.62 13.99
C ILE A 172 28.28 -18.45 14.62
N GLN A 173 28.70 -19.39 15.48
CA GLN A 173 29.97 -19.28 16.20
C GLN A 173 31.16 -19.82 15.39
N ASP A 174 30.90 -20.60 14.34
CA ASP A 174 31.91 -21.10 13.40
C ASP A 174 31.30 -21.20 12.00
N ALA A 175 31.80 -20.38 11.08
CA ALA A 175 31.32 -20.33 9.70
C ALA A 175 31.55 -21.65 8.94
N ALA A 176 32.51 -22.48 9.38
CA ALA A 176 32.72 -23.81 8.82
C ALA A 176 31.64 -24.81 9.29
N ALA A 177 31.11 -24.64 10.51
CA ALA A 177 30.14 -25.55 11.07
C ALA A 177 28.68 -25.29 10.60
N LYS A 178 27.88 -26.35 10.63
CA LYS A 178 26.45 -26.40 10.30
C LYS A 178 25.71 -27.22 11.36
N TRP A 179 24.43 -26.97 11.54
CA TRP A 179 23.64 -27.74 12.50
C TRP A 179 23.27 -29.11 11.91
N ILE A 180 23.55 -30.16 12.67
CA ILE A 180 23.03 -31.52 12.45
C ILE A 180 22.02 -31.88 13.53
N TYR A 181 21.05 -32.70 13.14
CA TYR A 181 19.94 -33.16 13.98
C TYR A 181 19.99 -34.67 14.14
N HIS A 182 19.77 -35.14 15.37
CA HIS A 182 19.49 -36.55 15.66
C HIS A 182 18.06 -36.72 16.18
N PRO A 183 17.31 -37.72 15.68
CA PRO A 183 15.94 -38.06 16.10
C PRO A 183 15.73 -38.30 17.60
N ALA A 184 16.80 -38.64 18.33
CA ALA A 184 16.80 -38.68 19.79
C ALA A 184 16.75 -37.30 20.47
N GLY A 185 16.53 -36.21 19.71
CA GLY A 185 16.39 -34.85 20.22
C GLY A 185 17.70 -34.07 20.36
N ALA A 186 18.79 -34.54 19.73
CA ALA A 186 20.07 -33.87 19.80
C ALA A 186 20.25 -32.89 18.62
N LEU A 187 20.74 -31.69 18.91
CA LEU A 187 21.30 -30.76 17.94
C LEU A 187 22.78 -30.57 18.23
N TRP A 188 23.61 -30.68 17.20
CA TRP A 188 25.05 -30.54 17.33
C TRP A 188 25.62 -29.72 16.18
N PRO A 189 26.58 -28.80 16.41
CA PRO A 189 27.32 -28.16 15.33
C PRO A 189 28.40 -29.12 14.79
N SER A 190 28.41 -29.37 13.48
CA SER A 190 29.45 -30.14 12.80
C SER A 190 30.14 -29.28 11.74
N SER A 191 31.47 -29.20 11.78
CA SER A 191 32.32 -28.60 10.74
C SER A 191 32.86 -29.62 9.75
N ASP A 192 32.53 -30.91 9.95
CA ASP A 192 33.08 -32.00 9.17
C ASP A 192 32.03 -32.50 8.16
N ASP A 193 32.30 -32.25 6.88
CA ASP A 193 31.53 -32.75 5.74
C ASP A 193 31.86 -34.23 5.42
N THR A 194 32.84 -34.82 6.09
CA THR A 194 33.52 -36.06 5.68
C THR A 194 33.92 -36.96 6.84
N GLN A 195 33.15 -37.01 7.93
CA GLN A 195 33.48 -37.90 9.04
C GLN A 195 33.53 -39.36 8.57
N PRO A 196 34.67 -40.07 8.71
CA PRO A 196 34.77 -41.48 8.37
C PRO A 196 33.99 -42.38 9.35
N ASP A 197 33.58 -41.85 10.51
CA ASP A 197 32.82 -42.57 11.55
C ASP A 197 31.32 -42.27 11.55
N ARG A 198 30.84 -41.29 10.76
CA ARG A 198 29.41 -40.91 10.70
C ARG A 198 28.96 -40.53 9.29
N VAL A 199 28.11 -41.36 8.70
CA VAL A 199 27.42 -41.04 7.45
C VAL A 199 26.28 -40.07 7.77
N LEU A 200 26.30 -38.87 7.17
CA LEU A 200 25.24 -37.87 7.31
C LEU A 200 24.19 -38.04 6.22
N HIS A 201 22.93 -37.89 6.61
CA HIS A 201 21.76 -38.04 5.74
C HIS A 201 21.10 -36.68 5.51
N ALA A 202 20.24 -36.59 4.50
CA ALA A 202 19.41 -35.42 4.28
C ALA A 202 17.94 -35.82 4.16
N LEU A 203 17.11 -35.15 4.96
CA LEU A 203 15.66 -35.19 4.82
C LEU A 203 15.21 -34.02 3.96
N TYR A 204 14.09 -34.16 3.25
CA TYR A 204 13.52 -33.09 2.45
C TYR A 204 12.07 -32.81 2.86
N VAL A 205 11.74 -31.53 2.88
CA VAL A 205 10.38 -31.04 3.11
C VAL A 205 9.92 -30.32 1.86
N ARG A 206 8.67 -30.56 1.46
CA ARG A 206 8.03 -29.89 0.33
C ARG A 206 7.91 -28.41 0.70
N ASP A 207 8.39 -27.58 -0.19
CA ASP A 207 8.33 -26.13 -0.07
C ASP A 207 7.20 -25.61 -0.98
N PRO A 208 5.95 -25.54 -0.49
CA PRO A 208 4.87 -24.94 -1.27
C PRO A 208 5.14 -23.45 -1.59
N LEU A 209 6.12 -22.83 -0.93
CA LEU A 209 6.43 -21.40 -1.04
C LEU A 209 7.52 -21.06 -2.08
N ARG A 210 7.82 -21.95 -3.04
CA ARG A 210 8.83 -21.70 -4.09
C ARG A 210 8.37 -21.82 -5.53
N VAL A 211 7.07 -21.98 -5.81
CA VAL A 211 6.60 -21.69 -7.16
C VAL A 211 6.72 -20.18 -7.37
N ASN A 212 7.74 -19.77 -8.12
CA ASN A 212 7.89 -18.38 -8.49
C ASN A 212 6.76 -18.02 -9.44
N VAL A 213 6.00 -16.98 -9.11
CA VAL A 213 5.04 -16.34 -9.99
C VAL A 213 5.62 -15.02 -10.46
N THR A 214 5.25 -14.63 -11.66
CA THR A 214 5.75 -13.43 -12.30
C THR A 214 4.74 -12.29 -12.24
N VAL A 215 5.24 -11.11 -11.92
CA VAL A 215 4.46 -9.87 -11.95
C VAL A 215 5.09 -8.95 -13.01
N THR A 216 4.33 -8.65 -14.06
CA THR A 216 4.76 -7.75 -15.12
C THR A 216 4.05 -6.41 -14.97
N ALA A 217 4.80 -5.35 -14.68
CA ALA A 217 4.28 -3.99 -14.63
C ALA A 217 4.60 -3.23 -15.92
N ALA A 218 3.65 -2.43 -16.40
CA ALA A 218 3.85 -1.55 -17.54
C ALA A 218 3.05 -0.25 -17.39
N VAL A 219 3.45 0.75 -18.17
CA VAL A 219 2.67 1.99 -18.33
C VAL A 219 1.64 1.78 -19.43
N GLY A 220 0.36 1.80 -19.06
CA GLY A 220 -0.77 1.59 -19.96
C GLY A 220 -1.24 2.87 -20.68
N ALA A 221 -1.16 4.03 -20.00
CA ALA A 221 -1.55 5.32 -20.57
C ALA A 221 -0.81 6.49 -19.89
N GLY A 222 -0.70 7.61 -20.61
CA GLY A 222 -0.02 8.81 -20.13
C GLY A 222 1.50 8.74 -20.21
N SER A 223 2.19 9.56 -19.40
CA SER A 223 3.64 9.67 -19.42
C SER A 223 4.23 9.59 -18.00
N GLY A 224 5.14 8.65 -17.82
CA GLY A 224 5.84 8.35 -16.58
C GLY A 224 6.58 7.03 -16.68
N THR A 225 7.20 6.59 -15.60
CA THR A 225 7.92 5.31 -15.54
C THR A 225 7.47 4.50 -14.33
N VAL A 226 7.68 3.19 -14.41
CA VAL A 226 7.46 2.24 -13.31
C VAL A 226 8.74 1.46 -13.06
N THR A 227 9.14 1.34 -11.80
CA THR A 227 10.35 0.62 -11.39
C THR A 227 10.00 -0.43 -10.35
N PRO A 228 10.43 -1.69 -10.52
CA PRO A 228 11.17 -2.23 -11.67
C PRO A 228 10.32 -2.28 -12.95
N GLU A 229 10.93 -1.94 -14.10
CA GLU A 229 10.27 -1.91 -15.43
C GLU A 229 10.24 -3.31 -16.09
N THR A 230 10.78 -4.32 -15.41
CA THR A 230 10.86 -5.71 -15.88
C THR A 230 9.89 -6.59 -15.13
N THR A 231 9.49 -7.70 -15.75
CA THR A 231 8.87 -8.83 -15.06
C THR A 231 9.71 -9.25 -13.86
N ILE A 232 9.13 -9.22 -12.67
CA ILE A 232 9.78 -9.71 -11.44
C ILE A 232 9.19 -11.05 -11.03
N ALA A 233 10.05 -11.94 -10.54
CA ALA A 233 9.63 -13.22 -9.96
C ALA A 233 9.56 -13.07 -8.44
N ILE A 234 8.40 -13.37 -7.86
CA ILE A 234 8.15 -13.41 -6.42
C ILE A 234 7.65 -14.79 -6.03
N ARG A 235 7.71 -15.15 -4.74
CA ARG A 235 7.14 -16.42 -4.31
C ARG A 235 5.63 -16.35 -4.36
N GLN A 236 4.98 -17.46 -4.73
CA GLN A 236 3.52 -17.55 -4.68
C GLN A 236 2.99 -17.16 -3.30
N GLY A 237 2.01 -16.25 -3.27
CA GLY A 237 1.42 -15.68 -2.05
C GLY A 237 2.13 -14.44 -1.51
N GLU A 238 3.30 -14.08 -2.04
CA GLU A 238 3.95 -12.81 -1.71
C GLU A 238 3.28 -11.63 -2.44
N THR A 239 3.64 -10.43 -2.02
CA THR A 239 3.25 -9.17 -2.65
C THR A 239 4.44 -8.58 -3.38
N ALA A 240 4.20 -7.98 -4.54
CA ALA A 240 5.15 -7.17 -5.28
C ALA A 240 4.89 -5.67 -5.06
N SER A 241 5.97 -4.89 -4.97
CA SER A 241 5.94 -3.42 -4.88
C SER A 241 6.61 -2.77 -6.08
N PHE A 242 6.00 -1.70 -6.57
CA PHE A 242 6.46 -0.92 -7.72
C PHE A 242 6.47 0.57 -7.36
N ASN A 243 7.54 1.26 -7.70
CA ASN A 243 7.62 2.71 -7.55
C ASN A 243 7.33 3.39 -8.88
N LEU A 244 6.41 4.35 -8.87
CA LEU A 244 6.03 5.12 -10.03
C LEU A 244 6.74 6.48 -10.02
N ALA A 245 7.18 6.94 -11.18
CA ALA A 245 7.70 8.29 -11.36
C ALA A 245 6.94 8.97 -12.52
N PRO A 246 5.94 9.82 -12.23
CA PRO A 246 5.25 10.57 -13.27
C PRO A 246 6.23 11.50 -14.00
N ALA A 247 6.04 11.68 -15.31
CA ALA A 247 6.79 12.68 -16.06
C ALA A 247 6.42 14.10 -15.60
N THR A 248 7.27 15.08 -15.91
CA THR A 248 6.99 16.49 -15.60
C THR A 248 5.62 16.91 -16.14
N GLY A 249 4.75 17.42 -15.26
CA GLY A 249 3.40 17.83 -15.61
C GLY A 249 2.37 16.68 -15.66
N TYR A 250 2.70 15.51 -15.13
CA TYR A 250 1.76 14.38 -14.98
C TYR A 250 1.56 14.01 -13.50
N LEU A 251 0.42 13.39 -13.21
CA LEU A 251 0.01 12.85 -11.92
C LEU A 251 -0.24 11.34 -12.04
N ILE A 252 -0.07 10.61 -10.94
CA ILE A 252 -0.35 9.17 -10.87
C ILE A 252 -1.87 8.98 -10.78
N MET A 253 -2.44 8.12 -11.62
CA MET A 253 -3.81 7.64 -11.44
C MET A 253 -3.82 6.53 -10.39
N GLU A 254 -4.64 6.68 -9.34
CA GLU A 254 -4.76 5.67 -8.28
C GLU A 254 -5.55 4.42 -8.72
N THR A 255 -6.15 4.44 -9.92
CA THR A 255 -6.77 3.25 -10.52
C THR A 255 -5.70 2.47 -11.30
N VAL A 256 -5.46 1.23 -10.87
CA VAL A 256 -4.50 0.32 -11.50
C VAL A 256 -5.25 -0.74 -12.29
N GLY A 257 -4.92 -0.89 -13.57
CA GLY A 257 -5.47 -1.95 -14.42
C GLY A 257 -4.64 -3.23 -14.37
N GLY A 258 -5.08 -4.24 -15.13
CA GLY A 258 -4.38 -5.52 -15.25
C GLY A 258 -5.12 -6.69 -14.59
N THR A 259 -4.39 -7.76 -14.30
CA THR A 259 -4.93 -9.04 -13.79
C THR A 259 -4.45 -9.36 -12.39
N CYS A 260 -3.49 -8.61 -11.85
CA CYS A 260 -3.01 -8.85 -10.49
C CYS A 260 -4.08 -8.51 -9.44
N PRO A 261 -4.07 -9.21 -8.29
CA PRO A 261 -4.92 -8.87 -7.16
C PRO A 261 -4.76 -7.40 -6.76
N ALA A 262 -5.88 -6.75 -6.47
CA ALA A 262 -5.90 -5.34 -6.09
C ALA A 262 -5.02 -5.08 -4.86
N GLY A 263 -4.15 -4.08 -5.00
CA GLY A 263 -3.23 -3.60 -3.99
C GLY A 263 -3.59 -2.21 -3.45
N SER A 264 -2.59 -1.53 -2.88
CA SER A 264 -2.74 -0.19 -2.32
C SER A 264 -1.55 0.71 -2.65
N PHE A 265 -1.80 2.02 -2.67
CA PHE A 265 -0.77 3.04 -2.81
C PHE A 265 -0.31 3.56 -1.44
N GLN A 266 1.00 3.80 -1.33
CA GLN A 266 1.60 4.62 -0.28
C GLN A 266 2.54 5.64 -0.96
N GLY A 267 2.03 6.85 -1.18
CA GLY A 267 2.72 7.86 -1.98
C GLY A 267 2.87 7.38 -3.44
N ALA A 268 4.11 7.35 -3.95
CA ALA A 268 4.40 6.91 -5.31
C ALA A 268 4.64 5.39 -5.43
N THR A 269 4.54 4.65 -4.32
CA THR A 269 4.74 3.20 -4.32
C THR A 269 3.40 2.48 -4.30
N TYR A 270 3.22 1.54 -5.22
CA TYR A 270 2.09 0.62 -5.26
C TYR A 270 2.52 -0.78 -4.80
N THR A 271 1.77 -1.38 -3.88
CA THR A 271 1.99 -2.76 -3.43
C THR A 271 0.77 -3.59 -3.75
N THR A 272 0.96 -4.64 -4.55
CA THR A 272 -0.09 -5.62 -4.93
C THR A 272 -0.66 -6.36 -3.73
N GLY A 273 -1.86 -6.95 -3.90
CA GLY A 273 -2.32 -8.02 -3.02
C GLY A 273 -1.51 -9.32 -3.22
N PRO A 274 -1.68 -10.34 -2.35
CA PRO A 274 -0.96 -11.62 -2.46
C PRO A 274 -1.14 -12.28 -3.84
N VAL A 275 -0.05 -12.50 -4.56
CA VAL A 275 -0.07 -12.98 -5.95
C VAL A 275 0.04 -14.51 -5.99
N THR A 276 -0.97 -15.18 -6.52
CA THR A 276 -1.02 -16.65 -6.58
C THR A 276 -0.80 -17.25 -7.97
N ALA A 277 -0.75 -16.42 -9.01
CA ALA A 277 -0.49 -16.81 -10.40
C ALA A 277 0.18 -15.67 -11.15
N ASP A 278 0.80 -15.97 -12.29
CA ASP A 278 1.37 -14.94 -13.18
C ASP A 278 0.33 -13.86 -13.50
N CYS A 279 0.71 -12.60 -13.33
CA CYS A 279 -0.22 -11.48 -13.50
C CYS A 279 0.47 -10.21 -14.01
N SER A 280 -0.34 -9.28 -14.51
CA SER A 280 0.14 -7.99 -15.02
C SER A 280 -0.51 -6.80 -14.32
N LEU A 281 0.23 -5.71 -14.19
CA LEU A 281 -0.22 -4.40 -13.73
C LEU A 281 -0.10 -3.36 -14.85
N LEU A 282 -1.13 -2.53 -15.00
CA LEU A 282 -1.14 -1.41 -15.94
C LEU A 282 -1.34 -0.11 -15.18
N PHE A 283 -0.26 0.66 -15.07
CA PHE A 283 -0.28 1.97 -14.43
C PHE A 283 -0.59 3.07 -15.45
N SER A 284 -1.36 4.07 -15.04
CA SER A 284 -1.71 5.20 -15.90
C SER A 284 -1.32 6.50 -15.25
N PHE A 285 -0.95 7.47 -16.07
CA PHE A 285 -0.67 8.84 -15.65
C PHE A 285 -1.62 9.79 -16.37
N GLU A 286 -2.07 10.83 -15.69
CA GLU A 286 -2.86 11.89 -16.30
C GLU A 286 -2.10 13.22 -16.27
N GLN A 287 -2.32 14.07 -17.28
CA GLN A 287 -1.65 15.36 -17.31
C GLN A 287 -2.24 16.27 -16.23
N ALA A 288 -1.38 16.87 -15.40
CA ALA A 288 -1.79 17.77 -14.34
C ALA A 288 -2.56 18.97 -14.93
N PRO A 289 -3.68 19.39 -14.31
CA PRO A 289 -4.40 20.56 -14.79
C PRO A 289 -3.57 21.84 -14.58
N ASN A 290 -3.68 22.75 -15.54
CA ASN A 290 -3.12 24.10 -15.44
C ASN A 290 -3.99 24.96 -14.52
N MET A 291 -3.34 25.77 -13.70
CA MET A 291 -4.00 26.72 -12.82
C MET A 291 -4.12 28.09 -13.47
N VAL A 292 -5.33 28.59 -13.61
CA VAL A 292 -5.60 29.96 -14.05
C VAL A 292 -6.13 30.77 -12.88
N THR A 293 -5.41 31.84 -12.53
CA THR A 293 -5.76 32.77 -11.45
C THR A 293 -6.16 34.10 -12.04
N PHE A 294 -7.32 34.61 -11.63
CA PHE A 294 -7.83 35.92 -12.01
C PHE A 294 -7.72 36.89 -10.82
N ILE A 295 -7.14 38.06 -11.05
CA ILE A 295 -6.90 39.08 -10.03
C ILE A 295 -7.69 40.34 -10.39
N ALA A 296 -8.45 40.89 -9.45
CA ALA A 296 -9.06 42.20 -9.60
C ALA A 296 -8.05 43.30 -9.24
N GLY A 297 -7.80 44.23 -10.16
CA GLY A 297 -7.09 45.46 -9.85
C GLY A 297 -7.94 46.40 -8.96
N GLU A 298 -7.32 47.48 -8.49
CA GLU A 298 -8.02 48.52 -7.73
C GLU A 298 -9.17 49.12 -8.55
N GLY A 299 -10.30 49.40 -7.90
CA GLY A 299 -11.45 50.01 -8.56
C GLY A 299 -12.47 49.03 -9.17
N GLY A 300 -12.36 47.74 -8.87
CA GLY A 300 -13.37 46.76 -9.28
C GLY A 300 -13.26 45.43 -8.54
N SER A 301 -14.07 44.47 -8.98
CA SER A 301 -14.12 43.10 -8.50
C SER A 301 -14.28 42.12 -9.68
N ILE A 302 -14.21 40.82 -9.41
CA ILE A 302 -14.45 39.77 -10.41
C ILE A 302 -15.64 38.93 -9.98
N SER A 303 -16.58 38.72 -10.89
CA SER A 303 -17.67 37.76 -10.75
C SER A 303 -17.32 36.46 -11.47
N GLY A 304 -17.44 35.33 -10.77
CA GLY A 304 -17.04 34.00 -11.26
C GLY A 304 -15.92 33.37 -10.41
N ALA A 305 -15.43 32.20 -10.84
CA ALA A 305 -14.35 31.49 -10.16
C ALA A 305 -13.00 32.17 -10.44
N MET A 306 -12.42 32.81 -9.43
CA MET A 306 -11.12 33.49 -9.51
C MET A 306 -9.94 32.53 -9.64
N GLU A 307 -10.14 31.26 -9.26
CA GLU A 307 -9.16 30.19 -9.34
C GLU A 307 -9.79 29.02 -10.09
N GLN A 308 -9.20 28.64 -11.22
CA GLN A 308 -9.73 27.59 -12.07
C GLN A 308 -8.65 26.57 -12.43
N ARG A 309 -8.95 25.29 -12.20
CA ARG A 309 -8.16 24.15 -12.70
C ARG A 309 -8.67 23.77 -14.08
N VAL A 310 -7.83 23.90 -15.09
CA VAL A 310 -8.19 23.69 -16.49
C VAL A 310 -7.31 22.58 -17.04
N ALA A 311 -7.92 21.57 -17.67
CA ALA A 311 -7.16 20.54 -18.37
C ALA A 311 -6.26 21.17 -19.45
N PRO A 312 -5.08 20.62 -19.74
CA PRO A 312 -4.21 21.14 -20.78
C PRO A 312 -4.92 21.24 -22.14
N GLY A 313 -4.83 22.40 -22.79
CA GLY A 313 -5.57 22.74 -24.01
C GLY A 313 -7.05 23.09 -23.79
N GLY A 314 -7.55 23.00 -22.56
CA GLY A 314 -8.92 23.35 -22.20
C GLY A 314 -9.17 24.86 -22.10
N ASN A 315 -10.43 25.21 -21.80
CA ASN A 315 -10.90 26.57 -21.67
C ASN A 315 -11.36 26.87 -20.24
N THR A 316 -11.22 28.13 -19.80
CA THR A 316 -11.78 28.56 -18.52
C THR A 316 -13.30 28.68 -18.60
N THR A 317 -13.96 28.60 -17.44
CA THR A 317 -15.32 29.12 -17.28
C THR A 317 -15.31 30.66 -17.34
N PRO A 318 -16.41 31.30 -17.80
CA PRO A 318 -16.46 32.74 -17.98
C PRO A 318 -16.33 33.48 -16.63
N VAL A 319 -15.48 34.51 -16.60
CA VAL A 319 -15.37 35.46 -15.49
C VAL A 319 -15.65 36.87 -15.98
N ALA A 320 -16.36 37.67 -15.18
CA ALA A 320 -16.69 39.04 -15.53
C ALA A 320 -15.96 40.03 -14.62
N ALA A 321 -15.33 41.03 -15.21
CA ALA A 321 -14.84 42.19 -14.47
C ALA A 321 -16.03 43.09 -14.13
N VAL A 322 -16.22 43.38 -12.84
CA VAL A 322 -17.31 44.20 -12.32
C VAL A 322 -16.69 45.48 -11.78
N PRO A 323 -16.73 46.60 -12.53
CA PRO A 323 -16.19 47.87 -12.06
C PRO A 323 -16.94 48.34 -10.81
N ASN A 324 -16.20 48.91 -9.86
CA ASN A 324 -16.83 49.61 -8.76
C ASN A 324 -17.46 50.92 -9.29
N PRO A 325 -18.39 51.52 -8.53
CA PRO A 325 -19.02 52.77 -8.90
C PRO A 325 -18.01 53.89 -9.18
N GLY A 326 -18.17 54.52 -10.34
CA GLY A 326 -17.26 55.54 -10.83
C GLY A 326 -15.90 55.03 -11.34
N PHE A 327 -15.79 53.73 -11.62
CA PHE A 327 -14.72 53.13 -12.40
C PHE A 327 -15.29 52.46 -13.64
N ARG A 328 -14.42 52.23 -14.63
CA ARG A 328 -14.73 51.39 -15.79
C ARG A 328 -13.68 50.30 -15.95
N PHE A 329 -14.12 49.16 -16.46
CA PHE A 329 -13.22 48.10 -16.89
C PHE A 329 -12.43 48.59 -18.12
N VAL A 330 -11.12 48.40 -18.09
CA VAL A 330 -10.22 48.81 -19.17
C VAL A 330 -9.88 47.60 -20.03
N GLN A 331 -9.28 46.58 -19.42
CA GLN A 331 -8.81 45.37 -20.10
C GLN A 331 -8.34 44.34 -19.07
N TRP A 332 -8.28 43.09 -19.51
CA TRP A 332 -7.54 42.01 -18.90
C TRP A 332 -6.10 42.04 -19.40
N THR A 333 -5.13 41.84 -18.52
CA THR A 333 -3.70 41.76 -18.87
C THR A 333 -3.02 40.59 -18.18
N GLU A 334 -1.94 40.09 -18.77
CA GLU A 334 -1.04 39.11 -18.16
C GLU A 334 0.41 39.52 -18.43
N PRO A 335 1.38 39.21 -17.55
CA PRO A 335 2.80 39.50 -17.79
C PRO A 335 3.38 38.90 -19.09
N SER A 336 2.77 37.82 -19.60
CA SER A 336 3.10 37.18 -20.88
C SER A 336 2.82 38.07 -22.11
N GLY A 337 2.09 39.18 -21.94
CA GLY A 337 1.67 40.08 -23.00
C GLY A 337 0.25 39.85 -23.51
N PHE A 338 -0.48 38.87 -22.97
CA PHE A 338 -1.91 38.71 -23.28
C PHE A 338 -2.72 39.94 -22.85
N THR A 339 -3.57 40.44 -23.74
CA THR A 339 -4.53 41.52 -23.47
C THR A 339 -5.90 41.18 -24.06
N SER A 340 -6.98 41.56 -23.36
CA SER A 340 -8.35 41.39 -23.86
C SER A 340 -9.30 42.41 -23.26
N THR A 341 -10.21 42.96 -24.07
CA THR A 341 -11.31 43.83 -23.62
C THR A 341 -12.64 43.09 -23.49
N SER A 342 -12.66 41.77 -23.71
CA SER A 342 -13.89 40.96 -23.59
C SER A 342 -14.34 40.85 -22.13
N ASN A 343 -15.64 41.04 -21.89
CA ASN A 343 -16.25 40.94 -20.57
C ASN A 343 -17.70 40.43 -20.72
N PRO A 344 -18.02 39.18 -20.34
CA PRO A 344 -17.16 38.21 -19.64
C PRO A 344 -16.00 37.68 -20.48
N LEU A 345 -14.92 37.28 -19.80
CA LEU A 345 -13.73 36.67 -20.37
C LEU A 345 -13.79 35.14 -20.27
N VAL A 346 -13.55 34.48 -21.40
CA VAL A 346 -13.19 33.07 -21.49
C VAL A 346 -11.80 32.98 -22.09
N VAL A 347 -10.91 32.28 -21.43
CA VAL A 347 -9.54 32.06 -21.88
C VAL A 347 -9.45 30.66 -22.43
N THR A 348 -9.06 30.53 -23.69
CA THR A 348 -9.03 29.26 -24.41
C THR A 348 -7.62 28.69 -24.52
N GLU A 349 -7.51 27.39 -24.80
CA GLU A 349 -6.24 26.71 -25.11
C GLU A 349 -5.16 26.91 -24.03
N ILE A 350 -5.52 26.63 -22.77
CA ILE A 350 -4.61 26.80 -21.63
C ILE A 350 -3.49 25.75 -21.67
N ALA A 351 -2.28 26.18 -22.06
CA ALA A 351 -1.11 25.32 -22.14
C ALA A 351 -0.23 25.30 -20.86
N SER A 352 -0.31 26.34 -20.03
CA SER A 352 0.46 26.46 -18.78
C SER A 352 -0.36 27.20 -17.72
N ASN A 353 0.16 27.28 -16.49
CA ASN A 353 -0.40 28.16 -15.47
C ASN A 353 -0.43 29.62 -15.95
N ARG A 354 -1.47 30.37 -15.57
CA ARG A 354 -1.71 31.75 -16.01
C ARG A 354 -2.20 32.63 -14.87
N THR A 355 -1.82 33.91 -14.90
CA THR A 355 -2.28 34.91 -13.93
C THR A 355 -2.76 36.15 -14.67
N ILE A 356 -4.07 36.35 -14.70
CA ILE A 356 -4.71 37.38 -15.53
C ILE A 356 -5.35 38.44 -14.63
N THR A 357 -5.00 39.69 -14.85
CA THR A 357 -5.44 40.81 -14.02
C THR A 357 -6.48 41.67 -14.74
N ALA A 358 -7.63 41.91 -14.11
CA ALA A 358 -8.57 42.93 -14.56
C ALA A 358 -8.07 44.32 -14.16
N SER A 359 -7.84 45.18 -15.14
CA SER A 359 -7.48 46.58 -14.90
C SER A 359 -8.72 47.46 -14.96
N PHE A 360 -8.88 48.32 -13.96
CA PHE A 360 -9.95 49.33 -13.91
C PHE A 360 -9.32 50.73 -13.91
N ALA A 361 -10.06 51.70 -14.45
CA ALA A 361 -9.69 53.10 -14.41
C ALA A 361 -10.85 53.91 -13.85
N ALA A 362 -10.54 54.89 -13.01
CA ALA A 362 -11.53 55.84 -12.53
C ALA A 362 -12.13 56.57 -13.74
N ASP A 363 -13.45 56.73 -13.72
CA ASP A 363 -14.13 57.50 -14.75
C ASP A 363 -13.79 58.99 -14.60
N THR A 364 -13.50 59.62 -15.74
CA THR A 364 -13.27 61.06 -15.81
C THR A 364 -14.61 61.76 -16.08
N TYR A 365 -14.94 62.72 -15.22
CA TYR A 365 -16.18 63.49 -15.34
C TYR A 365 -15.89 64.90 -15.82
N GLY A 366 -16.68 65.38 -16.78
CA GLY A 366 -16.64 66.76 -17.27
C GLY A 366 -17.81 67.59 -16.76
N MET A 367 -17.75 68.91 -16.92
CA MET A 367 -18.88 69.81 -16.63
C MET A 367 -20.15 69.40 -17.42
N GLY A 368 -19.99 68.85 -18.62
CA GLY A 368 -21.10 68.32 -19.42
C GLY A 368 -21.84 67.15 -18.75
N ASP A 369 -21.15 66.32 -17.98
CA ASP A 369 -21.75 65.21 -17.23
C ASP A 369 -22.59 65.76 -16.07
N VAL A 370 -22.06 66.71 -15.31
CA VAL A 370 -22.80 67.40 -14.23
C VAL A 370 -24.09 68.01 -14.76
N VAL A 371 -24.04 68.70 -15.90
CA VAL A 371 -25.22 69.31 -16.51
C VAL A 371 -26.24 68.25 -16.93
N ARG A 372 -25.81 67.09 -17.45
CA ARG A 372 -26.74 65.98 -17.77
C ARG A 372 -27.41 65.44 -16.52
N VAL A 373 -26.65 65.13 -15.49
CA VAL A 373 -27.18 64.57 -14.23
C VAL A 373 -28.11 65.58 -13.55
N PHE A 374 -27.76 66.88 -13.56
CA PHE A 374 -28.65 67.93 -13.07
C PHE A 374 -29.95 68.03 -13.88
N ARG A 375 -29.87 67.95 -15.21
CA ARG A 375 -31.06 67.93 -16.07
C ARG A 375 -31.91 66.68 -15.83
N HIS A 376 -31.29 65.53 -15.55
CA HIS A 376 -31.99 64.30 -15.18
C HIS A 376 -32.71 64.45 -13.85
N ALA A 377 -32.03 64.93 -12.81
CA ALA A 377 -32.59 65.19 -11.49
C ALA A 377 -33.76 66.21 -11.52
N MET A 378 -33.73 67.14 -12.48
CA MET A 378 -34.81 68.12 -12.75
C MET A 378 -35.95 67.57 -13.63
N GLY A 379 -35.90 66.30 -14.04
CA GLY A 379 -36.89 65.67 -14.93
C GLY A 379 -36.84 66.15 -16.39
N ARG A 380 -35.74 66.76 -16.82
CA ARG A 380 -35.56 67.38 -18.15
C ARG A 380 -34.70 66.59 -19.13
N LEU A 381 -34.19 65.43 -18.70
CA LEU A 381 -33.41 64.49 -19.52
C LEU A 381 -33.64 63.08 -18.98
N GLN A 382 -33.77 62.10 -19.88
CA GLN A 382 -33.72 60.69 -19.50
C GLN A 382 -32.32 60.15 -19.76
N LEU A 383 -31.71 59.58 -18.73
CA LEU A 383 -30.42 58.89 -18.85
C LEU A 383 -30.67 57.45 -19.32
N THR A 384 -29.77 56.96 -20.16
CA THR A 384 -29.67 55.53 -20.48
C THR A 384 -29.28 54.74 -19.23
N ASP A 385 -29.54 53.42 -19.21
CA ASP A 385 -29.17 52.58 -18.06
C ASP A 385 -27.65 52.56 -17.82
N SER A 386 -26.85 52.64 -18.89
CA SER A 386 -25.39 52.79 -18.80
C SER A 386 -24.97 54.13 -18.19
N GLU A 387 -25.68 55.22 -18.51
CA GLU A 387 -25.41 56.53 -17.90
C GLU A 387 -25.86 56.54 -16.44
N LYS A 388 -26.98 55.90 -16.09
CA LYS A 388 -27.43 55.80 -14.70
C LYS A 388 -26.40 55.05 -13.85
N ALA A 389 -25.96 53.88 -14.31
CA ALA A 389 -24.93 53.10 -13.63
C ALA A 389 -23.60 53.86 -13.47
N ARG A 390 -23.28 54.74 -14.43
CA ARG A 390 -22.09 55.59 -14.38
C ARG A 390 -22.22 56.75 -13.38
N TYR A 391 -23.39 57.37 -13.32
CA TYR A 391 -23.60 58.61 -12.55
C TYR A 391 -24.16 58.38 -11.14
N ASP A 392 -24.63 57.18 -10.82
CA ASP A 392 -25.05 56.77 -9.48
C ASP A 392 -23.81 56.59 -8.58
N LEU A 393 -23.45 57.67 -7.90
CA LEU A 393 -22.25 57.78 -7.08
C LEU A 393 -22.58 58.06 -5.61
N ALA A 394 -23.82 58.42 -5.29
CA ALA A 394 -24.30 58.75 -3.97
C ALA A 394 -25.09 57.61 -3.32
N PRO A 395 -25.18 57.59 -1.97
CA PRO A 395 -24.42 58.41 -1.02
C PRO A 395 -22.93 58.04 -0.90
N LEU A 396 -22.12 58.94 -0.34
CA LEU A 396 -20.77 58.60 0.13
C LEU A 396 -20.84 58.04 1.55
N GLY A 397 -20.11 56.95 1.80
CA GLY A 397 -19.89 56.43 3.14
C GLY A 397 -18.98 57.34 4.00
N PRO A 398 -18.84 57.05 5.31
CA PRO A 398 -17.93 57.77 6.19
C PRO A 398 -16.45 57.71 5.76
N ASP A 399 -16.11 56.72 4.93
CA ASP A 399 -14.83 56.44 4.29
C ASP A 399 -14.63 57.23 2.97
N GLY A 400 -15.60 58.05 2.56
CA GLY A 400 -15.58 58.76 1.28
C GLY A 400 -15.83 57.87 0.07
N VAL A 401 -16.16 56.59 0.28
CA VAL A 401 -16.42 55.63 -0.79
C VAL A 401 -17.88 55.75 -1.24
N SER A 402 -18.09 55.74 -2.56
CA SER A 402 -19.42 55.74 -3.17
C SER A 402 -20.21 54.47 -2.83
N ARG A 403 -21.48 54.64 -2.45
CA ARG A 403 -22.44 53.57 -2.14
C ARG A 403 -23.73 53.80 -2.94
N PRO A 404 -23.76 53.44 -4.22
CA PRO A 404 -24.89 53.68 -5.12
C PRO A 404 -26.18 53.16 -4.53
N ASP A 405 -27.25 53.94 -4.65
CA ASP A 405 -28.57 53.59 -4.15
C ASP A 405 -29.55 53.16 -5.26
N GLY A 406 -29.07 53.05 -6.50
CA GLY A 406 -29.85 52.72 -7.68
C GLY A 406 -30.60 53.92 -8.25
N SER A 407 -30.39 55.12 -7.72
CA SER A 407 -31.03 56.35 -8.17
C SER A 407 -29.99 57.40 -8.55
N VAL A 408 -30.31 58.21 -9.57
CA VAL A 408 -29.44 59.31 -9.99
C VAL A 408 -30.18 60.62 -9.73
N GLY A 409 -29.71 61.37 -8.73
CA GLY A 409 -30.36 62.57 -8.23
C GLY A 409 -29.41 63.71 -7.90
N PHE A 410 -29.90 64.72 -7.17
CA PHE A 410 -29.08 65.85 -6.74
C PHE A 410 -27.85 65.48 -5.90
N PRO A 411 -27.88 64.44 -5.03
CA PRO A 411 -26.68 63.99 -4.33
C PRO A 411 -25.53 63.61 -5.29
N ASP A 412 -25.84 62.94 -6.40
CA ASP A 412 -24.87 62.56 -7.42
C ASP A 412 -24.28 63.78 -8.15
N VAL A 413 -25.12 64.79 -8.42
CA VAL A 413 -24.66 66.08 -8.98
C VAL A 413 -23.59 66.70 -8.07
N VAL A 414 -23.81 66.67 -6.75
CA VAL A 414 -22.87 67.22 -5.78
C VAL A 414 -21.56 66.42 -5.77
N ILE A 415 -21.63 65.08 -5.82
CA ILE A 415 -20.42 64.24 -5.86
C ILE A 415 -19.64 64.48 -7.15
N LEU A 416 -20.30 64.56 -8.30
CA LEU A 416 -19.67 64.86 -9.58
C LEU A 416 -19.01 66.25 -9.58
N LEU A 417 -19.68 67.25 -9.01
CA LEU A 417 -19.09 68.59 -8.83
C LEU A 417 -17.86 68.56 -7.95
N ARG A 418 -17.89 67.83 -6.83
CA ARG A 418 -16.73 67.67 -5.93
C ARG A 418 -15.54 67.03 -6.66
N ARG A 419 -15.78 65.92 -7.37
CA ARG A 419 -14.75 65.25 -8.18
C ARG A 419 -14.15 66.18 -9.24
N LEU A 420 -14.95 67.03 -9.89
CA LEU A 420 -14.47 68.01 -10.88
C LEU A 420 -13.53 69.06 -10.30
N VAL A 421 -13.73 69.44 -9.04
CA VAL A 421 -12.88 70.44 -8.35
C VAL A 421 -11.79 69.80 -7.49
N GLY A 422 -11.63 68.47 -7.55
CA GLY A 422 -10.62 67.73 -6.80
C GLY A 422 -10.89 67.62 -5.30
N LEU A 423 -12.17 67.65 -4.89
CA LEU A 423 -12.64 67.55 -3.51
C LEU A 423 -13.24 66.18 -3.16
#